data_AF-A0A6J6TMZ1-F1
#
_entry.id   AF-A0A6J6TMZ1-F1
#
_cell.length_a   1.000
_cell.length_b   1.000
_cell.length_c   1.000
_cell.angle_alpha   90.00
_cell.angle_beta   90.00
_cell.angle_gamma   90.00
#
_symmetry.space_group_name_H-M   'P 1'
#
loop_
_entity.id
_entity.type
_entity.pdbx_description
1 polymer ?
#
loop_
_entity_poly.entity_id
_entity_poly.type
_entity_poly.pdbx_seq_one_letter_code
_entity_poly.pdbx_strand_id
1 'polypeptide(L)'
;MKKSFKRAVAVSAVCAAGLAGTLTTTPAATAKDDASAPKVLTDFGMTGLAYGTKISLAGVDVKSLKDAKTLQACTRTTGLERLAPSLLSTDTIAELLGDALPVNLAGLIHLSPSTSSTETYRDGNITGVRATNLLGDIVVGAEELVPGVQLPTLEIKGLEAVADSFHDPADTDGDGNAFGTAESFGFKSLKLIIPEDGVIGETLNMLLENIPGLGTDVLNEIINVPLGILVDTLNQLIEMADPVLGDVIEIPGLGSIGLGSSFAKVGEGFASSGANALQIEVDPTESNNDSVALLKLGYAQSRIDDGAVNSVFRSTLSGLNLKALPLTEDTELLHLGGIGTQAIPCAGTDGTTESKTVESVSFPLSLPGLPVSLATLNGIEYSYSAKQLSRGRARSVATSSLGSLEIPVLDLVISGVESTLKLRSTGKQGKAVRGNNKPQFKLASVLYKGEELLPPGGLGIGETVSFVVEQLNNTNGFITFGPRATSNFYGGKLSATQLKIGDLLTLDLGWLESQIFPR
;
A
#
# COMPACT_ATOMS: atom_id res chain seq x y z
N MET A 1 13.09 -17.89 -72.54
CA MET A 1 11.85 -17.68 -71.74
C MET A 1 12.30 -17.21 -70.36
N LYS A 2 12.46 -15.92 -70.00
CA LYS A 2 11.61 -14.71 -69.97
C LYS A 2 10.37 -14.79 -69.04
N LYS A 3 10.44 -13.91 -68.01
CA LYS A 3 9.42 -13.35 -67.08
C LYS A 3 9.44 -13.99 -65.67
N SER A 4 9.45 -13.24 -64.55
CA SER A 4 9.58 -11.79 -64.29
C SER A 4 9.70 -11.61 -62.77
N PHE A 5 10.75 -10.97 -62.29
CA PHE A 5 10.76 -10.28 -60.99
C PHE A 5 9.79 -9.09 -61.06
N LYS A 6 9.10 -8.78 -59.95
CA LYS A 6 8.53 -7.46 -59.68
C LYS A 6 8.88 -7.05 -58.25
N ARG A 7 9.96 -6.28 -58.14
CA ARG A 7 10.17 -5.31 -57.06
C ARG A 7 9.36 -4.06 -57.40
N ALA A 8 8.63 -3.51 -56.44
CA ALA A 8 8.18 -2.13 -56.49
C ALA A 8 8.98 -1.37 -55.42
N VAL A 9 9.90 -0.55 -55.89
CA VAL A 9 10.56 0.53 -55.15
C VAL A 9 9.84 1.79 -55.58
N ALA A 10 9.28 2.55 -54.63
CA ALA A 10 8.89 3.93 -54.85
C ALA A 10 9.66 4.76 -53.82
N VAL A 11 10.60 5.56 -54.34
CA VAL A 11 11.43 6.51 -53.60
C VAL A 11 10.80 7.90 -53.74
N SER A 12 10.80 8.62 -52.62
CA SER A 12 10.77 10.08 -52.41
C SER A 12 9.57 10.91 -52.91
N ALA A 13 8.89 11.53 -51.94
CA ALA A 13 8.69 12.98 -51.95
C ALA A 13 8.72 13.49 -50.49
N VAL A 14 9.83 14.13 -50.13
CA VAL A 14 9.92 15.03 -48.97
C VAL A 14 9.27 16.34 -49.38
N CYS A 15 8.30 16.81 -48.61
CA CYS A 15 8.05 18.24 -48.39
C CYS A 15 7.28 18.41 -47.08
N ALA A 16 7.89 19.18 -46.18
CA ALA A 16 7.33 19.67 -44.93
C ALA A 16 6.24 20.71 -45.17
N ALA A 17 5.30 20.77 -44.21
CA ALA A 17 4.34 21.82 -43.84
C ALA A 17 3.00 21.12 -43.53
N GLY A 18 2.35 21.28 -42.38
CA GLY A 18 2.55 22.11 -41.20
C GLY A 18 1.44 21.72 -40.21
N LEU A 19 1.64 22.09 -38.95
CA LEU A 19 0.66 21.97 -37.87
C LEU A 19 -0.74 22.46 -38.30
N ALA A 20 -1.77 21.69 -38.00
CA ALA A 20 -3.06 22.20 -37.49
C ALA A 20 -3.93 21.03 -37.00
N GLY A 21 -4.51 21.22 -35.82
CA GLY A 21 -5.19 20.23 -34.99
C GLY A 21 -6.25 19.35 -35.66
N THR A 22 -6.25 18.10 -35.21
CA THR A 22 -7.43 17.48 -34.61
C THR A 22 -6.93 16.45 -33.60
N LEU A 23 -6.97 16.79 -32.30
CA LEU A 23 -7.10 15.77 -31.27
C LEU A 23 -8.37 15.00 -31.60
N THR A 24 -8.24 13.80 -32.19
CA THR A 24 -9.32 12.83 -32.15
C THR A 24 -9.42 12.40 -30.69
N THR A 25 -10.34 13.04 -29.98
CA THR A 25 -10.92 12.55 -28.74
C THR A 25 -11.31 11.09 -28.95
N THR A 26 -10.53 10.16 -28.40
CA THR A 26 -11.07 8.84 -28.09
C THR A 26 -12.24 9.08 -27.14
N PRO A 27 -13.45 8.62 -27.48
CA PRO A 27 -14.63 8.89 -26.68
C PRO A 27 -14.41 8.30 -25.29
N ALA A 28 -14.86 9.06 -24.29
CA ALA A 28 -15.09 8.57 -22.95
C ALA A 28 -15.66 7.15 -23.04
N ALA A 29 -15.03 6.21 -22.33
CA ALA A 29 -15.52 4.86 -22.16
C ALA A 29 -16.87 4.92 -21.43
N THR A 30 -17.93 5.19 -22.17
CA THR A 30 -19.28 4.77 -21.84
C THR A 30 -19.21 3.28 -21.61
N ALA A 31 -19.56 2.86 -20.40
CA ALA A 31 -19.79 1.48 -20.01
C ALA A 31 -20.51 0.74 -21.13
N LYS A 32 -19.76 -0.06 -21.89
CA LYS A 32 -20.33 -1.17 -22.64
C LYS A 32 -20.55 -2.27 -21.61
N ASP A 33 -21.73 -2.88 -21.66
CA ASP A 33 -21.98 -4.20 -21.10
C ASP A 33 -21.01 -5.20 -21.78
N ASP A 34 -19.76 -5.22 -21.34
CA ASP A 34 -18.78 -6.19 -21.79
C ASP A 34 -19.10 -7.51 -21.10
N ALA A 35 -19.34 -8.53 -21.92
CA ALA A 35 -19.45 -9.90 -21.46
C ALA A 35 -18.21 -10.22 -20.62
N SER A 36 -18.40 -10.34 -19.30
CA SER A 36 -17.33 -10.69 -18.35
C SER A 36 -16.46 -11.80 -18.95
N ALA A 37 -15.16 -11.53 -19.07
CA ALA A 37 -14.20 -12.45 -19.66
C ALA A 37 -14.42 -13.87 -19.10
N PRO A 38 -14.38 -14.91 -19.94
CA PRO A 38 -14.72 -16.26 -19.52
C PRO A 38 -13.83 -16.69 -18.36
N LYS A 39 -14.46 -17.14 -17.26
CA LYS A 39 -13.73 -17.57 -16.08
C LYS A 39 -13.06 -18.91 -16.33
N VAL A 40 -11.73 -18.91 -16.50
CA VAL A 40 -10.95 -20.12 -16.78
C VAL A 40 -9.99 -20.42 -15.63
N LEU A 41 -10.04 -21.66 -15.15
CA LEU A 41 -9.11 -22.16 -14.15
C LEU A 41 -7.74 -22.46 -14.79
N THR A 42 -6.67 -21.99 -14.14
CA THR A 42 -5.28 -22.16 -14.59
C THR A 42 -4.45 -22.87 -13.53
N ASP A 43 -3.19 -23.19 -13.85
CA ASP A 43 -2.23 -23.73 -12.88
C ASP A 43 -1.36 -22.65 -12.23
N PHE A 44 -1.65 -21.38 -12.52
CA PHE A 44 -0.97 -20.22 -11.95
C PHE A 44 -1.67 -19.68 -10.72
N GLY A 45 -0.89 -19.19 -9.77
CA GLY A 45 -1.34 -18.37 -8.65
C GLY A 45 -1.23 -16.90 -9.02
N MET A 46 -2.33 -16.17 -8.98
CA MET A 46 -2.41 -14.76 -9.36
C MET A 46 -2.90 -13.92 -8.18
N THR A 47 -2.24 -12.81 -7.92
CA THR A 47 -2.66 -11.81 -6.92
C THR A 47 -2.36 -10.40 -7.42
N GLY A 48 -3.18 -9.45 -7.02
CA GLY A 48 -3.05 -8.04 -7.39
C GLY A 48 -3.57 -7.14 -6.29
N LEU A 49 -2.92 -6.01 -6.07
CA LEU A 49 -3.25 -5.03 -5.06
C LEU A 49 -3.14 -3.63 -5.67
N ALA A 50 -4.17 -2.82 -5.51
CA ALA A 50 -4.11 -1.40 -5.86
C ALA A 50 -4.79 -0.57 -4.77
N TYR A 51 -4.28 0.64 -4.55
CA TYR A 51 -4.89 1.65 -3.67
C TYR A 51 -4.51 3.05 -4.16
N GLY A 52 -5.41 4.00 -3.94
CA GLY A 52 -5.19 5.41 -4.26
C GLY A 52 -4.17 6.04 -3.33
N THR A 53 -4.43 5.98 -2.03
CA THR A 53 -3.51 6.55 -1.03
C THR A 53 -3.02 5.45 -0.10
N LYS A 54 -1.77 5.53 0.33
CA LYS A 54 -1.26 4.78 1.48
C LYS A 54 -0.35 5.67 2.28
N ILE A 55 -0.66 5.76 3.57
CA ILE A 55 0.21 6.41 4.55
C ILE A 55 0.89 5.32 5.35
N SER A 56 2.21 5.40 5.44
CA SER A 56 3.04 4.58 6.32
C SER A 56 3.81 5.52 7.26
N LEU A 57 3.60 5.36 8.57
CA LEU A 57 4.30 6.15 9.59
C LEU A 57 5.28 5.22 10.31
N ALA A 58 6.59 5.47 10.22
CA ALA A 58 7.61 4.62 10.84
C ALA A 58 7.42 3.10 10.54
N GLY A 59 7.07 2.77 9.29
CA GLY A 59 6.80 1.39 8.87
C GLY A 59 5.43 0.81 9.27
N VAL A 60 4.55 1.62 9.88
CA VAL A 60 3.16 1.25 10.20
C VAL A 60 2.21 1.75 9.14
N ASP A 61 1.54 0.83 8.44
CA ASP A 61 0.49 1.15 7.47
C ASP A 61 -0.79 1.65 8.17
N VAL A 62 -1.28 2.82 7.76
CA VAL A 62 -2.61 3.31 8.07
C VAL A 62 -3.60 2.74 7.05
N LYS A 63 -4.35 1.70 7.44
CA LYS A 63 -5.26 0.95 6.56
C LYS A 63 -6.56 1.70 6.27
N SER A 64 -7.04 2.54 7.19
CA SER A 64 -8.25 3.36 7.02
C SER A 64 -8.09 4.44 5.94
N LEU A 65 -6.85 4.87 5.69
CA LEU A 65 -6.52 5.88 4.69
C LEU A 65 -6.20 5.27 3.31
N LYS A 66 -6.45 3.96 3.13
CA LYS A 66 -6.29 3.30 1.83
C LYS A 66 -7.48 3.60 0.93
N ASP A 67 -7.43 4.78 0.35
CA ASP A 67 -8.47 5.24 -0.55
C ASP A 67 -8.60 4.30 -1.75
N ALA A 68 -9.83 3.92 -2.12
CA ALA A 68 -10.11 3.01 -3.22
C ALA A 68 -9.38 1.65 -3.19
N LYS A 69 -9.01 1.10 -2.02
CA LYS A 69 -8.26 -0.17 -1.96
C LYS A 69 -9.03 -1.34 -2.60
N THR A 70 -8.39 -2.01 -3.56
CA THR A 70 -8.84 -3.30 -4.09
C THR A 70 -7.76 -4.37 -3.97
N LEU A 71 -8.17 -5.61 -3.73
CA LEU A 71 -7.29 -6.77 -3.61
C LEU A 71 -7.86 -7.93 -4.41
N GLN A 72 -7.17 -8.31 -5.47
CA GLN A 72 -7.32 -9.62 -6.09
C GLN A 72 -6.62 -10.64 -5.20
N ALA A 73 -7.36 -11.21 -4.26
CA ALA A 73 -6.83 -12.25 -3.39
C ALA A 73 -6.34 -13.45 -4.22
N CYS A 74 -5.27 -14.11 -3.78
CA CYS A 74 -4.66 -15.24 -4.48
C CYS A 74 -5.72 -16.16 -5.09
N THR A 75 -5.66 -16.33 -6.41
CA THR A 75 -6.63 -17.07 -7.20
C THR A 75 -5.92 -17.82 -8.31
N ARG A 76 -6.61 -18.79 -8.90
CA ARG A 76 -6.19 -19.49 -10.12
C ARG A 76 -7.07 -19.20 -11.32
N THR A 77 -8.14 -18.44 -11.07
CA THR A 77 -9.18 -18.17 -12.03
C THR A 77 -8.86 -16.86 -12.73
N THR A 78 -8.77 -16.93 -14.06
CA THR A 78 -8.75 -15.78 -14.98
C THR A 78 -10.18 -15.27 -15.19
N GLY A 79 -10.34 -14.07 -15.73
CA GLY A 79 -11.63 -13.40 -15.89
C GLY A 79 -12.25 -12.91 -14.58
N LEU A 80 -11.43 -12.71 -13.54
CA LEU A 80 -11.86 -12.05 -12.32
C LEU A 80 -11.47 -10.58 -12.39
N GLU A 81 -12.45 -9.72 -12.21
CA GLU A 81 -12.26 -8.28 -12.14
C GLU A 81 -12.78 -7.77 -10.81
N ARG A 82 -12.07 -6.81 -10.23
CA ARG A 82 -12.51 -6.08 -9.05
C ARG A 82 -12.26 -4.60 -9.28
N LEU A 83 -13.28 -3.80 -9.03
CA LEU A 83 -13.22 -2.35 -9.03
C LEU A 83 -13.56 -1.86 -7.63
N ALA A 84 -12.78 -0.91 -7.13
CA ALA A 84 -13.06 -0.19 -5.89
C ALA A 84 -12.93 1.31 -6.14
N PRO A 85 -14.01 2.09 -5.98
CA PRO A 85 -13.93 3.54 -5.92
C PRO A 85 -13.55 4.01 -4.50
N SER A 86 -13.02 5.23 -4.45
CA SER A 86 -12.84 6.04 -3.25
C SER A 86 -14.17 6.55 -2.68
N LEU A 87 -14.23 6.70 -1.36
CA LEU A 87 -15.27 7.46 -0.65
C LEU A 87 -14.69 8.71 0.07
N LEU A 88 -13.37 8.83 0.15
CA LEU A 88 -12.67 9.83 0.95
C LEU A 88 -12.09 10.90 0.02
N SER A 89 -12.83 11.99 -0.18
CA SER A 89 -12.22 13.25 -0.56
C SER A 89 -11.73 13.99 0.70
N THR A 90 -10.82 14.93 0.50
CA THR A 90 -10.40 15.89 1.52
C THR A 90 -11.55 16.70 2.11
N ASP A 91 -12.64 16.88 1.37
CA ASP A 91 -13.87 17.52 1.86
C ASP A 91 -14.53 16.69 2.97
N THR A 92 -14.60 15.36 2.80
CA THR A 92 -15.11 14.44 3.82
C THR A 92 -14.24 14.45 5.08
N ILE A 93 -12.91 14.56 4.92
CA ILE A 93 -11.96 14.61 6.06
C ILE A 93 -12.09 15.95 6.81
N ALA A 94 -12.24 17.07 6.11
CA ALA A 94 -12.42 18.38 6.72
C ALA A 94 -13.77 18.51 7.43
N GLU A 95 -14.85 17.93 6.87
CA GLU A 95 -16.15 17.87 7.54
C GLU A 95 -16.09 17.05 8.84
N LEU A 96 -15.34 15.94 8.83
CA LEU A 96 -15.15 15.08 10.01
C LEU A 96 -14.29 15.71 11.11
N LEU A 97 -13.30 16.53 10.74
CA LEU A 97 -12.38 17.17 11.69
C LEU A 97 -12.85 18.55 12.15
N GLY A 98 -13.80 19.17 11.45
CA GLY A 98 -14.50 20.40 11.85
C GLY A 98 -13.56 21.51 12.32
N ASP A 99 -13.98 22.23 13.37
CA ASP A 99 -13.20 23.34 13.96
C ASP A 99 -11.97 22.90 14.78
N ALA A 100 -11.67 21.59 14.85
CA ALA A 100 -10.55 21.08 15.64
C ALA A 100 -9.19 21.30 14.96
N LEU A 101 -9.19 21.66 13.67
CA LEU A 101 -7.96 22.00 12.94
C LEU A 101 -7.72 23.51 12.98
N PRO A 102 -6.51 23.97 13.36
CA PRO A 102 -6.17 25.39 13.41
C PRO A 102 -6.09 26.06 12.02
N VAL A 103 -6.26 25.29 10.94
CA VAL A 103 -6.21 25.72 9.53
C VAL A 103 -7.25 24.96 8.71
N ASN A 104 -7.80 25.60 7.67
CA ASN A 104 -8.71 24.98 6.71
C ASN A 104 -7.94 23.98 5.83
N LEU A 105 -7.82 22.73 6.31
CA LEU A 105 -7.04 21.68 5.67
C LEU A 105 -7.56 21.30 4.28
N ALA A 106 -8.89 21.33 4.06
CA ALA A 106 -9.49 21.13 2.73
C ALA A 106 -9.16 22.25 1.75
N GLY A 107 -8.87 23.46 2.25
CA GLY A 107 -8.37 24.56 1.43
C GLY A 107 -6.89 24.44 1.06
N LEU A 108 -6.11 23.62 1.78
CA LEU A 108 -4.65 23.48 1.60
C LEU A 108 -4.24 22.20 0.88
N ILE A 109 -5.03 21.12 1.00
CA ILE A 109 -4.77 19.85 0.32
C ILE A 109 -6.12 19.38 -0.21
N HIS A 110 -6.23 19.27 -1.53
CA HIS A 110 -7.37 18.67 -2.21
C HIS A 110 -6.95 17.35 -2.87
N LEU A 111 -7.55 16.24 -2.43
CA LEU A 111 -7.37 14.93 -3.05
C LEU A 111 -8.69 14.50 -3.69
N SER A 112 -8.70 14.44 -5.02
CA SER A 112 -9.86 13.92 -5.75
C SER A 112 -10.05 12.42 -5.50
N PRO A 113 -11.29 11.91 -5.65
CA PRO A 113 -11.57 10.49 -5.57
C PRO A 113 -10.67 9.67 -6.49
N SER A 114 -10.21 8.54 -5.98
CA SER A 114 -9.45 7.56 -6.73
C SER A 114 -10.28 6.35 -7.14
N THR A 115 -9.84 5.64 -8.17
CA THR A 115 -10.42 4.36 -8.59
C THR A 115 -9.30 3.34 -8.74
N SER A 116 -9.43 2.20 -8.07
CA SER A 116 -8.50 1.08 -8.27
C SER A 116 -9.21 -0.09 -8.91
N SER A 117 -8.52 -0.76 -9.83
CA SER A 117 -8.96 -2.02 -10.42
C SER A 117 -7.89 -3.09 -10.32
N THR A 118 -8.33 -4.34 -10.29
CA THR A 118 -7.49 -5.51 -10.50
C THR A 118 -8.21 -6.47 -11.41
N GLU A 119 -7.50 -7.04 -12.37
CA GLU A 119 -8.02 -8.05 -13.28
C GLU A 119 -7.07 -9.25 -13.37
N THR A 120 -7.63 -10.45 -13.47
CA THR A 120 -6.91 -11.62 -13.96
C THR A 120 -7.39 -11.93 -15.36
N TYR A 121 -6.47 -12.22 -16.27
CA TYR A 121 -6.82 -12.34 -17.68
C TYR A 121 -6.12 -13.53 -18.33
N ARG A 122 -6.70 -13.92 -19.46
CA ARG A 122 -6.08 -14.82 -20.43
C ARG A 122 -6.31 -14.26 -21.81
N ASP A 123 -5.23 -13.86 -22.48
CA ASP A 123 -5.27 -13.38 -23.86
C ASP A 123 -4.46 -14.34 -24.74
N GLY A 124 -5.17 -15.15 -25.53
CA GLY A 124 -4.58 -16.28 -26.24
C GLY A 124 -3.84 -17.25 -25.30
N ASN A 125 -2.51 -17.27 -25.43
CA ASN A 125 -1.61 -18.10 -24.61
C ASN A 125 -1.04 -17.37 -23.39
N ILE A 126 -1.22 -16.05 -23.30
CA ILE A 126 -0.72 -15.24 -22.20
C ILE A 126 -1.72 -15.32 -21.04
N THR A 127 -1.23 -15.61 -19.85
CA THR A 127 -2.02 -15.57 -18.60
C THR A 127 -1.40 -14.55 -17.68
N GLY A 128 -2.20 -13.66 -17.11
CA GLY A 128 -1.65 -12.58 -16.29
C GLY A 128 -2.62 -12.00 -15.27
N VAL A 129 -2.07 -11.07 -14.50
CA VAL A 129 -2.80 -10.28 -13.52
C VAL A 129 -2.30 -8.86 -13.56
N ARG A 130 -3.25 -7.93 -13.68
CA ARG A 130 -3.01 -6.50 -13.74
C ARG A 130 -3.67 -5.82 -12.56
N ALA A 131 -2.96 -4.85 -11.99
CA ALA A 131 -3.48 -3.91 -11.01
C ALA A 131 -3.32 -2.50 -11.57
N THR A 132 -4.35 -1.68 -11.43
CA THR A 132 -4.34 -0.28 -11.86
C THR A 132 -4.90 0.59 -10.76
N ASN A 133 -4.27 1.72 -10.50
CA ASN A 133 -4.88 2.81 -9.78
C ASN A 133 -4.90 4.06 -10.65
N LEU A 134 -6.04 4.75 -10.63
CA LEU A 134 -6.22 6.07 -11.20
C LEU A 134 -6.61 7.01 -10.05
N LEU A 135 -5.73 7.95 -9.73
CA LEU A 135 -6.07 9.09 -8.88
C LEU A 135 -6.56 10.23 -9.76
N GLY A 136 -7.61 10.92 -9.29
CA GLY A 136 -8.03 12.18 -9.89
C GLY A 136 -7.03 13.31 -9.62
N ASP A 137 -7.53 14.54 -9.57
CA ASP A 137 -6.70 15.72 -9.38
C ASP A 137 -6.23 15.85 -7.92
N ILE A 138 -4.92 15.97 -7.72
CA ILE A 138 -4.28 16.40 -6.47
C ILE A 138 -3.98 17.89 -6.59
N VAL A 139 -4.41 18.66 -5.59
CA VAL A 139 -3.99 20.06 -5.44
C VAL A 139 -3.37 20.21 -4.05
N VAL A 140 -2.14 20.72 -3.99
CA VAL A 140 -1.44 21.04 -2.73
C VAL A 140 -1.13 22.53 -2.73
N GLY A 141 -1.57 23.24 -1.70
CA GLY A 141 -1.58 24.70 -1.63
C GLY A 141 -2.98 25.28 -1.81
N ALA A 142 -3.05 26.61 -1.82
CA ALA A 142 -4.30 27.36 -1.97
C ALA A 142 -4.04 28.62 -2.79
N GLU A 143 -4.90 28.91 -3.78
CA GLU A 143 -4.87 30.22 -4.44
C GLU A 143 -5.05 31.36 -3.42
N GLU A 144 -5.82 31.12 -2.36
CA GLU A 144 -6.00 32.06 -1.25
C GLU A 144 -6.31 31.30 0.06
N LEU A 145 -5.40 31.35 1.04
CA LEU A 145 -5.61 30.69 2.36
C LEU A 145 -6.57 31.52 3.23
N VAL A 146 -6.45 32.85 3.14
CA VAL A 146 -7.32 33.88 3.74
C VAL A 146 -7.23 35.12 2.84
N PRO A 147 -8.22 36.05 2.88
CA PRO A 147 -8.21 37.24 2.03
C PRO A 147 -6.86 37.98 2.02
N GLY A 148 -6.22 38.04 0.85
CA GLY A 148 -4.93 38.70 0.62
C GLY A 148 -3.67 37.85 0.88
N VAL A 149 -3.79 36.56 1.21
CA VAL A 149 -2.64 35.64 1.37
C VAL A 149 -2.72 34.54 0.32
N GLN A 150 -1.97 34.75 -0.78
CA GLN A 150 -1.85 33.79 -1.88
C GLN A 150 -0.68 32.83 -1.62
N LEU A 151 -0.88 31.53 -1.85
CA LEU A 151 0.16 30.52 -1.70
C LEU A 151 0.45 29.86 -3.06
N PRO A 152 1.69 29.36 -3.27
CA PRO A 152 1.96 28.50 -4.42
C PRO A 152 1.05 27.27 -4.37
N THR A 153 0.59 26.85 -5.54
CA THR A 153 -0.32 25.72 -5.70
C THR A 153 0.29 24.71 -6.68
N LEU A 154 0.48 23.48 -6.24
CA LEU A 154 0.88 22.34 -7.05
C LEU A 154 -0.36 21.55 -7.46
N GLU A 155 -0.61 21.46 -8.76
CA GLU A 155 -1.74 20.71 -9.34
C GLU A 155 -1.22 19.52 -10.13
N ILE A 156 -1.69 18.32 -9.79
CA ILE A 156 -1.36 17.06 -10.47
C ILE A 156 -2.66 16.41 -10.92
N LYS A 157 -2.83 16.15 -12.23
CA LYS A 157 -4.06 15.55 -12.77
C LYS A 157 -3.83 14.18 -13.34
N GLY A 158 -4.79 13.29 -13.08
CA GLY A 158 -4.88 11.97 -13.71
C GLY A 158 -3.64 11.11 -13.45
N LEU A 159 -3.25 11.01 -12.18
CA LEU A 159 -2.17 10.10 -11.77
C LEU A 159 -2.59 8.67 -12.02
N GLU A 160 -1.78 7.92 -12.74
CA GLU A 160 -2.01 6.52 -13.04
C GLU A 160 -0.82 5.69 -12.61
N ALA A 161 -1.09 4.54 -12.01
CA ALA A 161 -0.11 3.49 -11.77
C ALA A 161 -0.66 2.16 -12.25
N VAL A 162 0.13 1.45 -13.05
CA VAL A 162 -0.20 0.14 -13.61
C VAL A 162 0.92 -0.83 -13.23
N ALA A 163 0.54 -2.00 -12.76
CA ALA A 163 1.45 -3.12 -12.53
C ALA A 163 0.85 -4.38 -13.16
N ASP A 164 1.53 -4.93 -14.15
CA ASP A 164 1.13 -6.14 -14.86
C ASP A 164 2.20 -7.22 -14.71
N SER A 165 1.77 -8.43 -14.38
CA SER A 165 2.62 -9.61 -14.26
C SER A 165 1.99 -10.75 -15.03
N PHE A 166 2.72 -11.33 -15.98
CA PHE A 166 2.18 -12.31 -16.91
C PHE A 166 3.14 -13.46 -17.18
N HIS A 167 2.57 -14.54 -17.69
CA HIS A 167 3.28 -15.67 -18.25
C HIS A 167 2.94 -15.75 -19.74
N ASP A 168 3.95 -15.53 -20.58
CA ASP A 168 3.92 -15.70 -22.02
C ASP A 168 4.81 -16.88 -22.45
N PRO A 169 4.24 -18.07 -22.71
CA PRO A 169 5.04 -19.22 -23.14
C PRO A 169 5.68 -19.05 -24.53
N ALA A 170 5.20 -18.09 -25.33
CA ALA A 170 5.75 -17.85 -26.65
C ALA A 170 6.95 -16.91 -26.62
N ASP A 171 7.24 -16.27 -25.47
CA ASP A 171 8.32 -15.28 -25.34
C ASP A 171 8.21 -14.25 -26.47
N THR A 172 7.04 -13.61 -26.58
CA THR A 172 6.71 -12.73 -27.71
C THR A 172 7.56 -11.46 -27.71
N ASP A 173 8.06 -11.04 -26.54
CA ASP A 173 9.03 -9.96 -26.35
C ASP A 173 10.48 -10.39 -26.61
N GLY A 174 10.77 -11.69 -26.64
CA GLY A 174 12.05 -12.25 -27.06
C GLY A 174 13.16 -12.07 -26.01
N ASP A 175 12.78 -11.95 -24.74
CA ASP A 175 13.70 -11.75 -23.62
C ASP A 175 14.28 -13.09 -23.10
N GLY A 176 13.79 -14.22 -23.62
CA GLY A 176 14.21 -15.57 -23.26
C GLY A 176 13.47 -16.16 -22.06
N ASN A 177 12.47 -15.47 -21.49
CA ASN A 177 11.73 -15.87 -20.31
C ASN A 177 10.23 -16.03 -20.62
N ALA A 178 9.64 -17.11 -20.12
CA ALA A 178 8.19 -17.29 -20.22
C ALA A 178 7.40 -16.39 -19.25
N PHE A 179 8.07 -15.63 -18.39
CA PHE A 179 7.48 -14.76 -17.39
C PHE A 179 7.92 -13.32 -17.64
N GLY A 180 6.98 -12.39 -17.65
CA GLY A 180 7.23 -10.99 -17.93
C GLY A 180 6.46 -10.05 -17.00
N THR A 181 6.89 -8.79 -17.00
CA THR A 181 6.25 -7.70 -16.26
C THR A 181 6.04 -6.50 -17.17
N ALA A 182 5.01 -5.72 -16.88
CA ALA A 182 4.85 -4.38 -17.46
C ALA A 182 4.33 -3.43 -16.38
N GLU A 183 5.18 -2.51 -15.95
CA GLU A 183 4.85 -1.46 -15.00
C GLU A 183 4.93 -0.10 -15.66
N SER A 184 3.98 0.76 -15.32
CA SER A 184 4.02 2.15 -15.72
C SER A 184 3.43 3.02 -14.62
N PHE A 185 3.87 4.25 -14.59
CA PHE A 185 3.21 5.31 -13.86
C PHE A 185 3.27 6.59 -14.67
N GLY A 186 2.35 7.50 -14.42
CA GLY A 186 2.34 8.78 -15.11
C GLY A 186 1.26 9.72 -14.59
N PHE A 187 1.21 10.90 -15.19
CA PHE A 187 0.21 11.93 -14.94
C PHE A 187 -0.22 12.55 -16.26
N LYS A 188 -1.45 13.06 -16.32
CA LYS A 188 -1.95 13.82 -17.48
C LYS A 188 -1.41 15.24 -17.50
N SER A 189 -1.23 15.85 -16.32
CA SER A 189 -0.60 17.17 -16.19
C SER A 189 0.00 17.35 -14.80
N LEU A 190 1.14 18.05 -14.73
CA LEU A 190 1.76 18.56 -13.51
C LEU A 190 1.96 20.06 -13.70
N LYS A 191 1.39 20.89 -12.83
CA LYS A 191 1.44 22.36 -12.94
C LYS A 191 1.77 22.97 -11.58
N LEU A 192 2.77 23.85 -11.55
CA LEU A 192 3.05 24.71 -10.41
C LEU A 192 2.52 26.12 -10.72
N ILE A 193 1.59 26.60 -9.90
CA ILE A 193 1.01 27.94 -9.97
C ILE A 193 1.65 28.77 -8.85
N ILE A 194 2.29 29.86 -9.24
CA ILE A 194 2.95 30.80 -8.33
C ILE A 194 2.19 32.13 -8.34
N PRO A 195 1.89 32.73 -7.18
CA PRO A 195 1.30 34.07 -7.09
C PRO A 195 2.18 35.14 -7.75
N GLU A 196 1.61 36.02 -8.57
CA GLU A 196 2.34 37.09 -9.27
C GLU A 196 3.04 38.07 -8.30
N ASP A 197 2.49 38.23 -7.08
CA ASP A 197 2.99 39.12 -6.03
C ASP A 197 3.54 38.37 -4.79
N GLY A 198 3.75 37.05 -4.90
CA GLY A 198 4.20 36.21 -3.79
C GLY A 198 5.69 36.42 -3.46
N VAL A 199 6.02 36.58 -2.17
CA VAL A 199 7.41 36.66 -1.70
C VAL A 199 8.05 35.27 -1.76
N ILE A 200 8.41 34.80 -2.97
CA ILE A 200 9.13 33.53 -3.20
C ILE A 200 10.63 33.80 -3.44
N GLY A 201 11.17 34.87 -2.87
CA GLY A 201 12.57 35.25 -3.07
C GLY A 201 13.55 34.27 -2.43
N GLU A 202 13.26 33.78 -1.22
CA GLU A 202 14.23 32.98 -0.44
C GLU A 202 14.06 31.47 -0.65
N THR A 203 12.83 30.97 -0.72
CA THR A 203 12.55 29.53 -0.89
C THR A 203 12.91 29.00 -2.28
N LEU A 204 12.79 29.84 -3.31
CA LEU A 204 13.14 29.47 -4.69
C LEU A 204 14.65 29.49 -4.92
N ASN A 205 15.38 30.41 -4.26
CA ASN A 205 16.85 30.43 -4.27
C ASN A 205 17.41 29.14 -3.66
N MET A 206 16.83 28.65 -2.57
CA MET A 206 17.20 27.37 -1.97
C MET A 206 16.88 26.16 -2.86
N LEU A 207 15.78 26.20 -3.62
CA LEU A 207 15.42 25.12 -4.57
C LEU A 207 16.35 25.10 -5.79
N LEU A 208 16.76 26.28 -6.30
CA LEU A 208 17.63 26.41 -7.47
C LEU A 208 19.11 26.11 -7.17
N GLU A 209 19.59 26.38 -5.95
CA GLU A 209 20.96 26.03 -5.51
C GLU A 209 21.18 24.51 -5.36
N ASN A 210 20.11 23.72 -5.19
CA ASN A 210 20.20 22.27 -4.96
C ASN A 210 20.08 21.41 -6.24
N ILE A 211 19.95 22.04 -7.43
CA ILE A 211 19.94 21.32 -8.72
C ILE A 211 21.39 21.12 -9.21
N PRO A 212 21.93 19.89 -9.28
CA PRO A 212 23.32 19.66 -9.68
C PRO A 212 23.52 20.00 -11.17
N GLY A 213 24.37 20.99 -11.46
CA GLY A 213 24.79 21.32 -12.85
C GLY A 213 24.64 22.80 -13.24
N LEU A 214 23.98 23.62 -12.42
CA LEU A 214 23.93 25.08 -12.60
C LEU A 214 25.10 25.72 -11.84
N GLY A 215 26.14 26.12 -12.58
CA GLY A 215 27.25 26.88 -12.00
C GLY A 215 26.77 28.21 -11.40
N THR A 216 27.41 28.66 -10.33
CA THR A 216 27.13 29.93 -9.61
C THR A 216 27.06 31.16 -10.51
N ASP A 217 27.67 31.09 -11.68
CA ASP A 217 27.77 32.16 -12.65
C ASP A 217 26.47 32.29 -13.48
N VAL A 218 25.69 31.20 -13.63
CA VAL A 218 24.37 31.17 -14.27
C VAL A 218 23.27 31.61 -13.29
N LEU A 219 23.42 31.29 -12.00
CA LEU A 219 22.48 31.72 -10.95
C LEU A 219 22.36 33.25 -10.85
N ASN A 220 23.46 33.99 -11.01
CA ASN A 220 23.43 35.45 -10.96
C ASN A 220 22.74 36.11 -12.17
N GLU A 221 22.63 35.43 -13.32
CA GLU A 221 21.81 35.91 -14.46
C GLU A 221 20.32 35.55 -14.28
N ILE A 222 19.99 34.46 -13.56
CA ILE A 222 18.61 34.04 -13.30
C ILE A 222 17.89 34.99 -12.32
N ILE A 223 18.62 35.69 -11.45
CA ILE A 223 18.05 36.63 -10.45
C ILE A 223 17.28 37.81 -11.08
N ASN A 224 17.49 38.11 -12.37
CA ASN A 224 16.76 39.16 -13.10
C ASN A 224 15.70 38.63 -14.10
N VAL A 225 15.37 37.34 -14.03
CA VAL A 225 14.38 36.74 -14.91
C VAL A 225 12.98 36.98 -14.33
N PRO A 226 12.05 37.63 -15.06
CA PRO A 226 10.65 37.74 -14.66
C PRO A 226 10.11 36.35 -14.26
N LEU A 227 9.44 36.25 -13.11
CA LEU A 227 8.89 34.99 -12.56
C LEU A 227 8.16 34.12 -13.59
N GLY A 228 7.48 34.73 -14.57
CA GLY A 228 6.83 34.01 -15.67
C GLY A 228 7.79 33.19 -16.55
N ILE A 229 9.00 33.67 -16.81
CA ILE A 229 10.01 32.95 -17.61
C ILE A 229 10.61 31.78 -16.82
N LEU A 230 10.76 31.93 -15.50
CA LEU A 230 11.24 30.83 -14.65
C LEU A 230 10.18 29.73 -14.51
N VAL A 231 8.90 30.11 -14.37
CA VAL A 231 7.76 29.17 -14.39
C VAL A 231 7.65 28.48 -15.74
N ASP A 232 7.85 29.19 -16.85
CA ASP A 232 7.89 28.59 -18.19
C ASP A 232 9.10 27.64 -18.34
N THR A 233 10.24 27.96 -17.73
CA THR A 233 11.44 27.09 -17.74
C THR A 233 11.26 25.86 -16.84
N LEU A 234 10.60 26.00 -15.68
CA LEU A 234 10.28 24.90 -14.78
C LEU A 234 9.21 23.98 -15.37
N ASN A 235 8.18 24.56 -16.00
CA ASN A 235 7.17 23.81 -16.74
C ASN A 235 7.79 23.15 -17.98
N GLN A 236 8.73 23.79 -18.67
CA GLN A 236 9.51 23.15 -19.74
C GLN A 236 10.41 22.03 -19.21
N LEU A 237 11.04 22.20 -18.05
CA LEU A 237 11.81 21.13 -17.38
C LEU A 237 10.92 19.97 -16.94
N ILE A 238 9.69 20.24 -16.48
CA ILE A 238 8.67 19.25 -16.14
C ILE A 238 8.11 18.55 -17.40
N GLU A 239 7.93 19.28 -18.50
CA GLU A 239 7.54 18.73 -19.81
C GLU A 239 8.70 17.95 -20.48
N MET A 240 9.94 18.32 -20.18
CA MET A 240 11.17 17.65 -20.67
C MET A 240 11.65 16.52 -19.74
N ALA A 241 11.15 16.47 -18.50
CA ALA A 241 11.35 15.35 -17.59
C ALA A 241 10.56 14.16 -18.14
N ASP A 242 11.23 13.40 -19.00
CA ASP A 242 10.84 12.05 -19.42
C ASP A 242 10.37 11.26 -18.17
N PRO A 243 9.35 10.38 -18.23
CA PRO A 243 8.80 9.63 -17.08
C PRO A 243 9.79 8.70 -16.36
N VAL A 244 11.08 8.81 -16.65
CA VAL A 244 12.18 7.95 -16.23
C VAL A 244 13.00 8.57 -15.09
N LEU A 245 12.78 9.83 -14.72
CA LEU A 245 13.55 10.45 -13.64
C LEU A 245 12.96 10.09 -12.27
N GLY A 246 13.52 9.02 -11.68
CA GLY A 246 13.41 8.72 -10.25
C GLY A 246 14.19 9.70 -9.36
N ASP A 247 14.28 10.97 -9.77
CA ASP A 247 14.98 12.00 -9.02
C ASP A 247 14.07 12.53 -7.90
N VAL A 248 14.67 12.60 -6.71
CA VAL A 248 14.03 13.06 -5.49
C VAL A 248 14.21 14.57 -5.38
N ILE A 249 13.11 15.32 -5.28
CA ILE A 249 13.13 16.75 -5.01
C ILE A 249 13.15 16.92 -3.49
N GLU A 250 14.30 17.35 -2.95
CA GLU A 250 14.41 17.71 -1.54
C GLU A 250 13.76 19.07 -1.27
N ILE A 251 12.83 19.12 -0.32
CA ILE A 251 12.18 20.34 0.18
C ILE A 251 12.65 20.59 1.61
N PRO A 252 13.51 21.60 1.84
CA PRO A 252 13.99 21.95 3.17
C PRO A 252 12.84 22.14 4.16
N GLY A 253 12.89 21.42 5.29
CA GLY A 253 11.88 21.47 6.37
C GLY A 253 10.59 20.67 6.15
N LEU A 254 10.41 20.02 4.99
CA LEU A 254 9.25 19.16 4.70
C LEU A 254 9.66 17.72 4.33
N GLY A 255 10.88 17.49 3.86
CA GLY A 255 11.37 16.19 3.42
C GLY A 255 11.51 16.13 1.90
N SER A 256 11.34 14.94 1.31
CA SER A 256 11.65 14.67 -0.08
C SER A 256 10.43 14.21 -0.88
N ILE A 257 10.29 14.69 -2.12
CA ILE A 257 9.24 14.30 -3.05
C ILE A 257 9.89 13.52 -4.20
N GLY A 258 9.61 12.22 -4.26
CA GLY A 258 9.95 11.38 -5.40
C GLY A 258 8.80 11.32 -6.39
N LEU A 259 9.03 11.77 -7.63
CA LEU A 259 8.17 11.40 -8.75
C LEU A 259 8.25 9.88 -8.94
N GLY A 260 7.16 9.25 -9.39
CA GLY A 260 6.85 7.83 -9.23
C GLY A 260 7.99 6.82 -9.36
N SER A 261 7.79 5.65 -8.75
CA SER A 261 8.76 4.55 -8.76
C SER A 261 8.11 3.26 -9.18
N SER A 262 8.87 2.44 -9.91
CA SER A 262 8.43 1.11 -10.29
C SER A 262 9.44 0.05 -9.87
N PHE A 263 8.99 -1.19 -9.73
CA PHE A 263 9.85 -2.33 -9.47
C PHE A 263 9.35 -3.54 -10.24
N ALA A 264 10.30 -4.32 -10.75
CA ALA A 264 10.04 -5.57 -11.45
C ALA A 264 10.96 -6.67 -10.92
N LYS A 265 10.44 -7.89 -10.84
CA LYS A 265 11.20 -9.08 -10.50
C LYS A 265 10.66 -10.29 -11.25
N VAL A 266 11.46 -10.80 -12.19
CA VAL A 266 11.22 -12.05 -12.91
C VAL A 266 12.14 -13.14 -12.35
N GLY A 267 11.60 -14.34 -12.16
CA GLY A 267 12.34 -15.53 -11.78
C GLY A 267 11.83 -16.76 -12.54
N GLU A 268 12.47 -17.91 -12.33
CA GLU A 268 12.23 -19.16 -13.09
C GLU A 268 10.76 -19.63 -13.10
N GLY A 269 9.99 -19.29 -12.07
CA GLY A 269 8.59 -19.69 -11.90
C GLY A 269 7.64 -18.56 -11.49
N PHE A 270 8.06 -17.30 -11.60
CA PHE A 270 7.20 -16.18 -11.19
C PHE A 270 7.59 -14.86 -11.84
N ALA A 271 6.62 -13.94 -11.91
CA ALA A 271 6.83 -12.52 -12.17
C ALA A 271 6.12 -11.68 -11.10
N SER A 272 6.74 -10.57 -10.71
CA SER A 272 6.15 -9.59 -9.82
C SER A 272 6.49 -8.19 -10.28
N SER A 273 5.47 -7.35 -10.36
CA SER A 273 5.58 -5.97 -10.80
C SER A 273 4.91 -5.05 -9.79
N GLY A 274 5.36 -3.80 -9.71
CA GLY A 274 4.70 -2.76 -8.95
C GLY A 274 5.09 -1.36 -9.42
N ALA A 275 4.17 -0.43 -9.19
CA ALA A 275 4.30 0.97 -9.55
C ALA A 275 3.68 1.86 -8.46
N ASN A 276 4.30 3.01 -8.23
CA ASN A 276 3.82 4.11 -7.41
C ASN A 276 3.83 5.36 -8.30
N ALA A 277 2.74 6.11 -8.39
CA ALA A 277 2.67 7.31 -9.21
C ALA A 277 3.36 8.51 -8.54
N LEU A 278 3.27 8.61 -7.22
CA LEU A 278 3.93 9.65 -6.44
C LEU A 278 4.30 9.13 -5.05
N GLN A 279 5.51 9.45 -4.60
CA GLN A 279 6.01 9.11 -3.27
C GLN A 279 6.47 10.38 -2.57
N ILE A 280 5.86 10.69 -1.44
CA ILE A 280 6.25 11.83 -0.60
C ILE A 280 6.81 11.25 0.69
N GLU A 281 8.08 11.51 0.94
CA GLU A 281 8.78 11.19 2.18
C GLU A 281 8.87 12.45 3.02
N VAL A 282 8.13 12.49 4.12
CA VAL A 282 8.14 13.62 5.04
C VAL A 282 9.12 13.28 6.17
N ASP A 283 10.25 13.98 6.19
CA ASP A 283 11.16 14.03 7.33
C ASP A 283 11.08 15.44 7.95
N PRO A 284 10.29 15.62 9.03
CA PRO A 284 10.11 16.92 9.65
C PRO A 284 11.32 17.36 10.50
N THR A 285 12.39 16.57 10.59
CA THR A 285 13.54 16.88 11.46
C THR A 285 14.87 16.71 10.73
N GLU A 286 15.65 17.80 10.60
CA GLU A 286 17.04 17.77 10.07
C GLU A 286 18.02 16.90 10.89
N SER A 287 17.55 16.24 11.96
CA SER A 287 18.36 15.53 12.94
C SER A 287 17.98 14.05 13.00
N ASN A 288 18.72 13.21 12.27
CA ASN A 288 18.96 11.76 12.51
C ASN A 288 17.81 10.97 13.18
N ASN A 289 16.58 11.12 12.71
CA ASN A 289 15.48 10.28 13.14
C ASN A 289 15.10 9.37 11.98
N ASP A 290 15.33 8.07 12.10
CA ASP A 290 15.05 7.06 11.06
C ASP A 290 13.54 6.85 10.78
N SER A 291 12.68 7.76 11.24
CA SER A 291 11.22 7.65 11.22
C SER A 291 10.60 8.53 10.14
N VAL A 292 10.88 8.23 8.88
CA VAL A 292 10.28 8.92 7.73
C VAL A 292 8.79 8.58 7.63
N ALA A 293 7.94 9.60 7.51
CA ALA A 293 6.54 9.41 7.16
C ALA A 293 6.43 9.29 5.64
N LEU A 294 5.92 8.16 5.17
CA LEU A 294 5.89 7.81 3.76
C LEU A 294 4.45 7.83 3.24
N LEU A 295 4.15 8.77 2.37
CA LEU A 295 2.89 8.90 1.66
C LEU A 295 3.07 8.40 0.22
N LYS A 296 2.42 7.28 -0.11
CA LYS A 296 2.37 6.72 -1.47
C LYS A 296 1.01 7.03 -2.09
N LEU A 297 1.04 7.61 -3.27
CA LEU A 297 -0.14 7.98 -4.05
C LEU A 297 -0.09 7.26 -5.39
N GLY A 298 -1.22 6.67 -5.77
CA GLY A 298 -1.37 5.82 -6.94
C GLY A 298 -0.48 4.58 -6.88
N TYR A 299 -0.88 3.55 -6.14
CA TYR A 299 -0.11 2.31 -6.07
C TYR A 299 -0.81 1.15 -6.79
N ALA A 300 -0.01 0.39 -7.52
CA ALA A 300 -0.38 -0.88 -8.09
C ALA A 300 0.73 -1.91 -7.85
N GLN A 301 0.34 -3.16 -7.58
CA GLN A 301 1.23 -4.29 -7.50
C GLN A 301 0.54 -5.54 -8.02
N SER A 302 1.27 -6.34 -8.78
CA SER A 302 0.81 -7.61 -9.29
C SER A 302 1.88 -8.69 -9.11
N ARG A 303 1.41 -9.94 -9.05
CA ARG A 303 2.27 -11.11 -9.02
C ARG A 303 1.57 -12.32 -9.60
N ILE A 304 2.28 -13.03 -10.46
CA ILE A 304 1.92 -14.36 -10.94
C ILE A 304 3.02 -15.35 -10.55
N ASP A 305 2.63 -16.53 -10.08
CA ASP A 305 3.52 -17.64 -9.80
C ASP A 305 2.99 -18.93 -10.45
N ASP A 306 3.90 -19.78 -10.94
CA ASP A 306 3.57 -21.15 -11.31
C ASP A 306 3.40 -22.04 -10.08
N GLY A 307 3.16 -23.33 -10.31
CA GLY A 307 3.16 -24.31 -9.24
C GLY A 307 1.88 -24.33 -8.39
N ALA A 308 0.96 -23.38 -8.53
CA ALA A 308 -0.37 -23.34 -7.87
C ALA A 308 -1.38 -24.39 -8.42
N VAL A 309 -0.92 -25.61 -8.72
CA VAL A 309 -1.68 -26.67 -9.43
C VAL A 309 -2.86 -27.21 -8.63
N ASN A 310 -2.74 -27.29 -7.30
CA ASN A 310 -3.70 -27.98 -6.44
C ASN A 310 -4.49 -27.05 -5.52
N SER A 311 -3.91 -25.92 -5.16
CA SER A 311 -4.51 -24.97 -4.22
C SER A 311 -3.80 -23.63 -4.29
N VAL A 312 -4.48 -22.59 -3.81
CA VAL A 312 -3.82 -21.31 -3.48
C VAL A 312 -3.84 -21.05 -1.99
N PHE A 313 -2.74 -20.50 -1.49
CA PHE A 313 -2.64 -20.05 -0.12
C PHE A 313 -3.05 -18.59 -0.03
N ARG A 314 -3.81 -18.25 1.01
CA ARG A 314 -4.08 -16.85 1.39
C ARG A 314 -3.67 -16.71 2.82
N SER A 315 -2.74 -15.82 3.12
CA SER A 315 -2.33 -15.58 4.49
C SER A 315 -1.90 -14.15 4.69
N THR A 316 -2.12 -13.66 5.89
CA THR A 316 -1.72 -12.32 6.31
C THR A 316 -1.25 -12.43 7.75
N LEU A 317 -0.02 -12.00 7.99
CA LEU A 317 0.63 -12.02 9.30
C LEU A 317 0.83 -10.58 9.78
N SER A 318 0.45 -10.26 11.02
CA SER A 318 0.64 -8.92 11.60
C SER A 318 0.85 -9.02 13.11
N GLY A 319 1.86 -8.33 13.63
CA GLY A 319 2.24 -8.34 15.04
C GLY A 319 1.26 -7.51 15.85
N LEU A 320 0.74 -6.45 15.23
CA LEU A 320 -0.33 -5.62 15.75
C LEU A 320 -1.42 -5.43 14.70
N ASN A 321 -2.67 -5.49 15.13
CA ASN A 321 -3.82 -5.00 14.40
C ASN A 321 -4.62 -4.09 15.35
N LEU A 322 -4.40 -2.78 15.22
CA LEU A 322 -4.99 -1.74 16.06
C LEU A 322 -6.20 -1.13 15.35
N LYS A 323 -7.30 -1.05 16.07
CA LYS A 323 -8.53 -0.39 15.62
C LYS A 323 -8.89 0.67 16.65
N ALA A 324 -9.06 1.90 16.20
CA ALA A 324 -9.42 3.04 17.04
C ALA A 324 -10.38 3.98 16.30
N LEU A 325 -11.20 4.69 17.09
CA LEU A 325 -12.14 5.72 16.60
C LEU A 325 -13.10 5.19 15.52
N PRO A 326 -14.00 4.25 15.85
CA PRO A 326 -15.02 3.77 14.91
C PRO A 326 -15.97 4.92 14.50
N LEU A 327 -16.17 5.12 13.20
CA LEU A 327 -17.16 6.05 12.63
C LEU A 327 -18.52 5.37 12.45
N THR A 328 -18.51 4.11 12.02
CA THR A 328 -19.70 3.25 11.83
C THR A 328 -19.35 1.82 12.25
N GLU A 329 -20.32 0.89 12.21
CA GLU A 329 -20.04 -0.54 12.49
C GLU A 329 -18.98 -1.15 11.56
N ASP A 330 -18.82 -0.61 10.34
CA ASP A 330 -17.91 -1.12 9.32
C ASP A 330 -16.78 -0.15 8.93
N THR A 331 -16.73 1.06 9.50
CA THR A 331 -15.76 2.11 9.14
C THR A 331 -15.06 2.66 10.38
N GLU A 332 -13.73 2.69 10.37
CA GLU A 332 -12.89 3.14 11.49
C GLU A 332 -11.95 4.27 10.99
N LEU A 333 -11.85 5.38 11.72
CA LEU A 333 -10.94 6.49 11.36
C LEU A 333 -9.48 6.05 11.40
N LEU A 334 -9.11 5.20 12.37
CA LEU A 334 -7.75 4.75 12.57
C LEU A 334 -7.68 3.24 12.64
N HIS A 335 -7.32 2.62 11.52
CA HIS A 335 -6.93 1.21 11.48
C HIS A 335 -5.43 1.13 11.21
N LEU A 336 -4.62 0.88 12.25
CA LEU A 336 -3.19 0.60 12.07
C LEU A 336 -2.97 -0.91 12.01
N GLY A 337 -2.21 -1.36 11.03
CA GLY A 337 -1.79 -2.75 10.93
C GLY A 337 -1.08 -2.96 9.62
N GLY A 338 -0.33 -4.04 9.47
CA GLY A 338 0.63 -4.09 8.35
C GLY A 338 2.08 -4.05 8.79
N ILE A 339 2.35 -3.96 10.10
CA ILE A 339 3.70 -3.79 10.64
C ILE A 339 4.55 -4.98 10.20
N GLY A 340 5.44 -4.78 9.24
CA GLY A 340 6.20 -5.88 8.64
C GLY A 340 5.37 -7.00 8.01
N THR A 341 4.10 -6.77 7.65
CA THR A 341 3.18 -7.84 7.21
C THR A 341 3.78 -8.68 6.10
N GLN A 342 3.57 -9.99 6.23
CA GLN A 342 3.93 -10.98 5.23
C GLN A 342 2.69 -11.69 4.73
N ALA A 343 2.73 -12.05 3.44
CA ALA A 343 1.74 -12.90 2.81
C ALA A 343 2.46 -14.10 2.18
N ILE A 344 1.88 -15.29 2.38
CA ILE A 344 2.39 -16.50 1.73
C ILE A 344 2.17 -16.34 0.21
N PRO A 345 3.17 -16.65 -0.64
CA PRO A 345 2.99 -16.71 -2.09
C PRO A 345 1.82 -17.61 -2.48
N CYS A 346 1.16 -17.36 -3.62
CA CYS A 346 -0.07 -18.07 -3.95
C CYS A 346 0.16 -19.59 -4.11
N ALA A 347 1.28 -20.01 -4.70
CA ALA A 347 1.72 -21.42 -4.78
C ALA A 347 2.31 -22.00 -3.48
N GLY A 348 2.63 -21.16 -2.50
CA GLY A 348 3.35 -21.54 -1.29
C GLY A 348 4.87 -21.46 -1.44
N THR A 349 5.60 -22.08 -0.50
CA THR A 349 7.07 -21.97 -0.36
C THR A 349 7.78 -23.32 -0.59
N ASP A 350 7.10 -24.26 -1.24
CA ASP A 350 7.47 -25.69 -1.32
C ASP A 350 7.78 -26.35 0.05
N GLY A 351 7.32 -25.74 1.14
CA GLY A 351 7.56 -26.19 2.51
C GLY A 351 8.82 -25.65 3.16
N THR A 352 9.57 -24.78 2.50
CA THR A 352 10.61 -23.95 3.13
C THR A 352 9.94 -22.95 4.07
N THR A 353 10.53 -22.75 5.25
CA THR A 353 10.07 -21.73 6.18
C THR A 353 10.74 -20.42 5.81
N GLU A 354 9.93 -19.44 5.43
CA GLU A 354 10.36 -18.06 5.27
C GLU A 354 10.09 -17.32 6.58
N SER A 355 11.00 -16.44 6.98
CA SER A 355 10.82 -15.58 8.14
C SER A 355 11.16 -14.13 7.83
N LYS A 356 10.51 -13.23 8.55
CA LYS A 356 10.81 -11.81 8.56
C LYS A 356 10.82 -11.32 9.99
N THR A 357 11.91 -10.67 10.36
CA THR A 357 12.07 -10.03 11.66
C THR A 357 11.97 -8.52 11.49
N VAL A 358 11.32 -7.86 12.44
CA VAL A 358 11.34 -6.40 12.59
C VAL A 358 11.73 -6.13 14.04
N GLU A 359 12.88 -5.47 14.22
CA GLU A 359 13.50 -5.31 15.54
C GLU A 359 12.64 -4.46 16.48
N SER A 360 12.25 -3.27 16.02
CA SER A 360 11.39 -2.37 16.78
C SER A 360 10.56 -1.50 15.84
N VAL A 361 9.33 -1.19 16.24
CA VAL A 361 8.44 -0.26 15.54
C VAL A 361 7.69 0.57 16.56
N SER A 362 7.79 1.90 16.46
CA SER A 362 7.05 2.83 17.28
C SER A 362 5.92 3.48 16.50
N PHE A 363 4.79 3.72 17.16
CA PHE A 363 3.66 4.43 16.57
C PHE A 363 3.05 5.43 17.57
N PRO A 364 2.56 6.58 17.09
CA PRO A 364 1.85 7.52 17.94
C PRO A 364 0.53 6.90 18.40
N LEU A 365 0.31 6.88 19.71
CA LEU A 365 -0.94 6.52 20.34
C LEU A 365 -1.50 7.76 21.03
N SER A 366 -2.66 8.23 20.54
CA SER A 366 -3.42 9.32 21.13
C SER A 366 -4.70 8.75 21.74
N LEU A 367 -4.85 8.89 23.05
CA LEU A 367 -6.06 8.53 23.78
C LEU A 367 -6.67 9.81 24.36
N PRO A 368 -7.98 10.08 24.18
CA PRO A 368 -8.62 11.26 24.74
C PRO A 368 -8.36 11.40 26.24
N GLY A 369 -7.87 12.57 26.66
CA GLY A 369 -7.54 12.85 28.06
C GLY A 369 -6.10 12.49 28.49
N LEU A 370 -5.29 11.93 27.60
CA LEU A 370 -3.87 11.66 27.83
C LEU A 370 -2.97 12.41 26.83
N PRO A 371 -1.71 12.70 27.21
CA PRO A 371 -0.75 13.21 26.24
C PRO A 371 -0.49 12.17 25.14
N VAL A 372 -0.24 12.63 23.92
CA VAL A 372 0.22 11.75 22.83
C VAL A 372 1.52 11.09 23.25
N SER A 373 1.59 9.76 23.11
CA SER A 373 2.78 8.98 23.46
C SER A 373 3.15 8.04 22.34
N LEU A 374 4.41 7.64 22.29
CA LEU A 374 4.88 6.61 21.37
C LEU A 374 4.72 5.26 22.05
N ALA A 375 3.83 4.42 21.50
CA ALA A 375 3.78 3.01 21.83
C ALA A 375 4.81 2.27 20.97
N THR A 376 5.50 1.30 21.55
CA THR A 376 6.61 0.60 20.89
C THR A 376 6.38 -0.89 20.89
N LEU A 377 6.56 -1.51 19.74
CA LEU A 377 6.56 -2.96 19.54
C LEU A 377 7.99 -3.42 19.33
N ASN A 378 8.44 -4.42 20.08
CA ASN A 378 9.79 -4.96 19.99
C ASN A 378 9.78 -6.45 19.66
N GLY A 379 10.79 -6.89 18.90
CA GLY A 379 11.03 -8.30 18.59
C GLY A 379 9.87 -8.93 17.83
N ILE A 380 9.43 -8.30 16.75
CA ILE A 380 8.39 -8.83 15.88
C ILE A 380 9.02 -9.87 14.96
N GLU A 381 8.44 -11.07 14.90
CA GLU A 381 8.83 -12.09 13.94
C GLU A 381 7.60 -12.73 13.31
N TYR A 382 7.65 -12.87 11.99
CA TYR A 382 6.68 -13.63 11.22
C TYR A 382 7.39 -14.80 10.58
N SER A 383 6.79 -15.99 10.66
CA SER A 383 7.26 -17.12 9.87
C SER A 383 6.10 -17.85 9.22
N TYR A 384 6.36 -18.36 8.03
CA TYR A 384 5.38 -19.14 7.29
C TYR A 384 6.03 -20.21 6.44
N SER A 385 5.32 -21.33 6.27
CA SER A 385 5.65 -22.35 5.28
C SER A 385 4.36 -22.88 4.66
N ALA A 386 4.38 -23.14 3.36
CA ALA A 386 3.26 -23.71 2.66
C ALA A 386 3.73 -24.69 1.59
N LYS A 387 3.11 -25.87 1.53
CA LYS A 387 3.50 -26.91 0.58
C LYS A 387 2.26 -27.54 -0.04
N GLN A 388 2.26 -27.60 -1.37
CA GLN A 388 1.33 -28.42 -2.12
C GLN A 388 1.81 -29.87 -2.15
N LEU A 389 0.90 -30.80 -1.95
CA LEU A 389 1.17 -32.23 -1.79
C LEU A 389 0.43 -33.02 -2.86
N SER A 390 0.87 -34.25 -3.08
CA SER A 390 0.20 -35.17 -4.00
C SER A 390 -1.29 -35.36 -3.69
N ARG A 391 -2.08 -35.59 -4.75
CA ARG A 391 -3.54 -35.82 -4.71
C ARG A 391 -4.34 -34.60 -4.22
N GLY A 392 -4.00 -33.40 -4.68
CA GLY A 392 -4.75 -32.18 -4.34
C GLY A 392 -4.59 -31.71 -2.89
N ARG A 393 -3.70 -32.32 -2.11
CA ARG A 393 -3.51 -32.00 -0.70
C ARG A 393 -2.61 -30.76 -0.57
N ALA A 394 -2.73 -30.07 0.55
CA ALA A 394 -1.86 -28.94 0.86
C ALA A 394 -1.73 -28.79 2.38
N ARG A 395 -0.64 -28.17 2.83
CA ARG A 395 -0.43 -27.79 4.23
C ARG A 395 0.13 -26.39 4.31
N SER A 396 -0.23 -25.66 5.36
CA SER A 396 0.42 -24.40 5.71
C SER A 396 0.68 -24.33 7.21
N VAL A 397 1.72 -23.61 7.57
CA VAL A 397 2.03 -23.18 8.93
C VAL A 397 2.28 -21.69 8.86
N ALA A 398 1.67 -20.94 9.77
CA ALA A 398 1.90 -19.51 9.90
C ALA A 398 2.02 -19.16 11.39
N THR A 399 3.01 -18.35 11.73
CA THR A 399 3.34 -17.95 13.10
C THR A 399 3.59 -16.45 13.15
N SER A 400 3.03 -15.80 14.18
CA SER A 400 3.20 -14.38 14.49
C SER A 400 3.67 -14.26 15.93
N SER A 401 4.86 -13.72 16.15
CA SER A 401 5.43 -13.48 17.48
C SER A 401 5.75 -12.00 17.68
N LEU A 402 5.62 -11.57 18.94
CA LEU A 402 5.92 -10.24 19.41
C LEU A 402 6.65 -10.36 20.76
N GLY A 403 7.86 -9.82 20.82
CA GLY A 403 8.68 -9.75 22.03
C GLY A 403 8.02 -8.92 23.13
N SER A 404 7.72 -7.65 22.86
CA SER A 404 6.94 -6.81 23.76
C SER A 404 6.12 -5.72 23.03
N LEU A 405 5.01 -5.31 23.64
CA LEU A 405 4.33 -4.05 23.40
C LEU A 405 4.46 -3.19 24.66
N GLU A 406 4.98 -1.98 24.51
CA GLU A 406 5.11 -0.98 25.56
C GLU A 406 4.21 0.22 25.25
N ILE A 407 3.35 0.58 26.20
CA ILE A 407 2.51 1.77 26.14
C ILE A 407 2.85 2.64 27.37
N PRO A 408 3.85 3.55 27.25
CA PRO A 408 4.37 4.30 28.39
C PRO A 408 3.31 5.15 29.09
N VAL A 409 2.41 5.80 28.34
CA VAL A 409 1.36 6.65 28.93
C VAL A 409 0.37 5.89 29.82
N LEU A 410 0.33 4.57 29.70
CA LEU A 410 -0.49 3.68 30.52
C LEU A 410 0.33 2.90 31.56
N ASP A 411 1.65 3.06 31.60
CA ASP A 411 2.57 2.18 32.34
C ASP A 411 2.29 0.69 32.08
N LEU A 412 1.99 0.33 30.82
CA LEU A 412 1.58 -1.01 30.42
C LEU A 412 2.64 -1.67 29.52
N VAL A 413 3.03 -2.89 29.88
CA VAL A 413 3.94 -3.74 29.09
C VAL A 413 3.33 -5.13 28.91
N ILE A 414 3.17 -5.56 27.67
CA ILE A 414 2.69 -6.91 27.31
C ILE A 414 3.83 -7.64 26.61
N SER A 415 4.25 -8.81 27.11
CA SER A 415 5.43 -9.50 26.60
C SER A 415 5.18 -10.94 26.18
N GLY A 416 5.98 -11.40 25.22
CA GLY A 416 6.06 -12.79 24.76
C GLY A 416 4.75 -13.30 24.17
N VAL A 417 4.17 -12.54 23.25
CA VAL A 417 2.93 -12.90 22.55
C VAL A 417 3.26 -13.75 21.33
N GLU A 418 2.59 -14.89 21.16
CA GLU A 418 2.74 -15.75 19.99
C GLU A 418 1.40 -16.37 19.58
N SER A 419 1.13 -16.41 18.29
CA SER A 419 0.11 -17.30 17.71
C SER A 419 0.69 -18.16 16.60
N THR A 420 0.25 -19.42 16.54
CA THR A 420 0.60 -20.35 15.46
C THR A 420 -0.65 -21.08 14.95
N LEU A 421 -0.83 -21.06 13.62
CA LEU A 421 -1.88 -21.79 12.92
C LEU A 421 -1.28 -22.79 11.94
N LYS A 422 -1.71 -24.05 12.05
CA LYS A 422 -1.32 -25.16 11.17
C LYS A 422 -2.55 -25.65 10.45
N LEU A 423 -2.54 -25.62 9.12
CA LEU A 423 -3.65 -26.05 8.26
C LEU A 423 -3.25 -27.21 7.38
N ARG A 424 -4.25 -28.03 7.03
CA ARG A 424 -4.11 -29.15 6.11
C ARG A 424 -5.38 -29.33 5.28
N SER A 425 -5.25 -29.18 3.96
CA SER A 425 -6.26 -29.62 3.01
C SER A 425 -6.15 -31.12 2.75
N THR A 426 -7.30 -31.78 2.67
CA THR A 426 -7.38 -33.22 2.35
C THR A 426 -7.41 -33.50 0.85
N GLY A 427 -7.51 -32.47 0.01
CA GLY A 427 -7.62 -32.59 -1.45
C GLY A 427 -8.93 -33.19 -1.96
N LYS A 428 -9.89 -33.48 -1.05
CA LYS A 428 -11.22 -33.97 -1.40
C LYS A 428 -12.15 -32.78 -1.62
N GLN A 429 -12.81 -32.72 -2.78
CA GLN A 429 -13.83 -31.71 -3.06
C GLN A 429 -14.92 -31.71 -1.96
N GLY A 430 -15.38 -30.52 -1.60
CA GLY A 430 -16.42 -30.35 -0.58
C GLY A 430 -15.99 -30.70 0.86
N LYS A 431 -14.70 -30.94 1.12
CA LYS A 431 -14.19 -31.10 2.49
C LYS A 431 -13.47 -29.84 2.98
N ALA A 432 -13.86 -29.40 4.18
CA ALA A 432 -13.23 -28.29 4.86
C ALA A 432 -11.73 -28.56 5.10
N VAL A 433 -10.94 -27.50 5.03
CA VAL A 433 -9.54 -27.49 5.45
C VAL A 433 -9.49 -27.77 6.94
N ARG A 434 -8.64 -28.72 7.33
CA ARG A 434 -8.47 -29.06 8.74
C ARG A 434 -7.42 -28.13 9.34
N GLY A 435 -7.80 -27.32 10.31
CA GLY A 435 -6.84 -26.75 11.25
C GLY A 435 -6.37 -27.84 12.22
N ASN A 436 -5.17 -27.70 12.79
CA ASN A 436 -4.86 -28.45 14.01
C ASN A 436 -5.97 -28.14 15.03
N ASN A 437 -6.55 -29.16 15.68
CA ASN A 437 -7.72 -29.01 16.55
C ASN A 437 -7.49 -28.07 17.76
N LYS A 438 -6.28 -27.54 17.92
CA LYS A 438 -5.92 -26.51 18.91
C LYS A 438 -4.99 -25.49 18.24
N PRO A 439 -5.42 -24.24 18.00
CA PRO A 439 -4.48 -23.15 17.76
C PRO A 439 -3.49 -23.07 18.93
N GLN A 440 -2.26 -22.68 18.66
CA GLN A 440 -1.24 -22.52 19.70
C GLN A 440 -1.09 -21.03 20.00
N PHE A 441 -1.25 -20.67 21.27
CA PHE A 441 -1.12 -19.31 21.76
C PHE A 441 -0.12 -19.26 22.90
N LYS A 442 0.62 -18.16 23.00
CA LYS A 442 1.50 -17.85 24.12
C LYS A 442 1.34 -16.39 24.51
N LEU A 443 1.38 -16.14 25.81
CA LEU A 443 1.48 -14.83 26.44
C LEU A 443 2.38 -15.02 27.67
N ALA A 444 3.46 -14.26 27.78
CA ALA A 444 4.46 -14.48 28.83
C ALA A 444 4.16 -13.67 30.10
N SER A 445 3.90 -12.37 29.96
CA SER A 445 3.63 -11.47 31.09
C SER A 445 2.81 -10.27 30.66
N VAL A 446 2.07 -9.69 31.60
CA VAL A 446 1.40 -8.40 31.44
C VAL A 446 1.65 -7.56 32.69
N LEU A 447 2.48 -6.53 32.56
CA LEU A 447 2.79 -5.60 33.65
C LEU A 447 1.98 -4.33 33.49
N TYR A 448 1.22 -3.95 34.53
CA TYR A 448 0.55 -2.66 34.62
C TYR A 448 1.06 -1.93 35.87
N LYS A 449 1.62 -0.72 35.70
CA LYS A 449 2.31 0.03 36.76
C LYS A 449 3.42 -0.80 37.45
N GLY A 450 4.04 -1.71 36.71
CA GLY A 450 5.07 -2.61 37.21
C GLY A 450 4.56 -3.85 37.96
N GLU A 451 3.24 -4.01 38.14
CA GLU A 451 2.64 -5.19 38.77
C GLU A 451 2.14 -6.19 37.72
N GLU A 452 2.36 -7.48 37.96
CA GLU A 452 1.88 -8.56 37.09
C GLU A 452 0.36 -8.72 37.20
N LEU A 453 -0.32 -8.60 36.06
CA LEU A 453 -1.77 -8.79 35.96
C LEU A 453 -2.14 -10.26 35.73
N LEU A 454 -1.26 -11.08 35.14
CA LEU A 454 -1.59 -12.48 34.89
C LEU A 454 -1.63 -13.27 36.20
N PRO A 455 -2.65 -14.12 36.41
CA PRO A 455 -2.69 -14.99 37.57
C PRO A 455 -1.57 -16.05 37.50
N PRO A 456 -1.18 -16.65 38.64
CA PRO A 456 -0.24 -17.77 38.66
C PRO A 456 -0.74 -18.91 37.75
N GLY A 457 0.06 -19.26 36.73
CA GLY A 457 -0.31 -20.26 35.72
C GLY A 457 -0.87 -19.68 34.41
N GLY A 458 -1.02 -18.35 34.32
CA GLY A 458 -1.50 -17.66 33.13
C GLY A 458 -3.01 -17.74 32.94
N LEU A 459 -3.48 -17.30 31.76
CA LEU A 459 -4.90 -17.32 31.38
C LEU A 459 -5.21 -18.52 30.48
N GLY A 460 -6.38 -19.11 30.68
CA GLY A 460 -7.01 -20.01 29.72
C GLY A 460 -7.49 -19.28 28.47
N ILE A 461 -7.65 -20.02 27.36
CA ILE A 461 -8.16 -19.43 26.11
C ILE A 461 -9.58 -18.90 26.33
N GLY A 462 -9.80 -17.63 26.00
CA GLY A 462 -11.03 -16.87 26.20
C GLY A 462 -11.13 -16.18 27.56
N GLU A 463 -10.23 -16.47 28.50
CA GLU A 463 -10.22 -15.81 29.80
C GLU A 463 -9.68 -14.38 29.70
N THR A 464 -10.15 -13.54 30.62
CA THR A 464 -9.87 -12.11 30.64
C THR A 464 -9.44 -11.68 32.04
N VAL A 465 -8.43 -10.82 32.12
CA VAL A 465 -8.11 -10.04 33.32
C VAL A 465 -8.50 -8.58 33.11
N SER A 466 -9.09 -7.96 34.12
CA SER A 466 -9.47 -6.55 34.11
C SER A 466 -8.56 -5.73 35.00
N PHE A 467 -8.31 -4.48 34.63
CA PHE A 467 -7.58 -3.48 35.42
C PHE A 467 -8.23 -2.10 35.23
N VAL A 468 -7.94 -1.16 36.13
CA VAL A 468 -8.53 0.19 36.08
C VAL A 468 -7.48 1.18 35.60
N VAL A 469 -7.80 1.92 34.54
CA VAL A 469 -6.95 2.99 34.00
C VAL A 469 -7.36 4.31 34.64
N GLU A 470 -6.72 4.63 35.77
CA GLU A 470 -7.00 5.84 36.56
C GLU A 470 -6.83 7.13 35.74
N GLN A 471 -5.81 7.16 34.87
CA GLN A 471 -5.51 8.32 34.04
C GLN A 471 -6.62 8.63 33.01
N LEU A 472 -7.54 7.69 32.78
CA LEU A 472 -8.69 7.81 31.88
C LEU A 472 -10.01 7.79 32.66
N ASN A 473 -10.15 8.61 33.71
CA ASN A 473 -11.38 8.68 34.51
C ASN A 473 -11.84 7.30 35.05
N ASN A 474 -10.89 6.48 35.49
CA ASN A 474 -11.14 5.09 35.93
C ASN A 474 -11.81 4.21 34.86
N THR A 475 -11.40 4.37 33.60
CA THR A 475 -11.86 3.51 32.50
C THR A 475 -11.37 2.08 32.71
N ASN A 476 -12.24 1.10 32.46
CA ASN A 476 -11.87 -0.31 32.56
C ASN A 476 -10.97 -0.72 31.38
N GLY A 477 -9.83 -1.32 31.71
CA GLY A 477 -8.97 -2.06 30.80
C GLY A 477 -9.21 -3.56 30.90
N PHE A 478 -9.12 -4.26 29.79
CA PHE A 478 -9.29 -5.72 29.70
C PHE A 478 -8.17 -6.32 28.84
N ILE A 479 -7.59 -7.42 29.33
CA ILE A 479 -6.68 -8.27 28.57
C ILE A 479 -7.34 -9.62 28.41
N THR A 480 -7.67 -10.00 27.18
CA THR A 480 -8.24 -11.31 26.86
C THR A 480 -7.21 -12.19 26.16
N PHE A 481 -7.02 -13.43 26.63
CA PHE A 481 -6.09 -14.39 26.02
C PHE A 481 -6.79 -15.26 24.98
N GLY A 482 -6.22 -15.40 23.78
CA GLY A 482 -6.81 -16.13 22.67
C GLY A 482 -8.25 -15.72 22.29
N PRO A 483 -8.61 -14.40 22.27
CA PRO A 483 -9.98 -13.91 22.13
C PRO A 483 -10.63 -14.28 20.80
N ARG A 484 -9.80 -14.50 19.77
CA ARG A 484 -10.26 -14.73 18.40
C ARG A 484 -9.64 -16.00 17.85
N ALA A 485 -10.46 -17.02 17.67
CA ALA A 485 -10.16 -18.22 16.90
C ALA A 485 -11.33 -18.53 15.96
N THR A 486 -11.51 -17.71 14.93
CA THR A 486 -12.57 -17.95 13.93
C THR A 486 -12.05 -18.94 12.90
N SER A 487 -12.83 -19.97 12.60
CA SER A 487 -12.56 -20.90 11.50
C SER A 487 -13.66 -20.81 10.44
N ASN A 488 -13.27 -21.02 9.19
CA ASN A 488 -14.19 -21.18 8.07
C ASN A 488 -13.83 -22.46 7.30
N PHE A 489 -14.51 -22.69 6.18
CA PHE A 489 -14.28 -23.87 5.36
C PHE A 489 -12.84 -23.98 4.81
N TYR A 490 -12.12 -22.86 4.71
CA TYR A 490 -10.80 -22.76 4.08
C TYR A 490 -9.64 -22.56 5.06
N GLY A 491 -9.89 -22.21 6.32
CA GLY A 491 -8.86 -21.92 7.30
C GLY A 491 -9.36 -21.15 8.52
N GLY A 492 -8.57 -20.22 9.04
CA GLY A 492 -8.93 -19.45 10.22
C GLY A 492 -8.13 -18.16 10.45
N LYS A 493 -8.64 -17.38 11.40
CA LYS A 493 -8.02 -16.14 11.91
C LYS A 493 -7.79 -16.27 13.40
N LEU A 494 -6.59 -15.94 13.84
CA LEU A 494 -6.16 -16.01 15.22
C LEU A 494 -5.71 -14.64 15.72
N SER A 495 -5.98 -14.36 17.00
CA SER A 495 -5.34 -13.30 17.79
C SER A 495 -4.89 -13.93 19.11
N ALA A 496 -3.63 -13.77 19.49
CA ALA A 496 -3.09 -14.36 20.72
C ALA A 496 -3.54 -13.61 21.97
N THR A 497 -3.67 -12.29 21.88
CA THR A 497 -4.08 -11.45 23.02
C THR A 497 -4.80 -10.22 22.50
N GLN A 498 -5.84 -9.78 23.20
CA GLN A 498 -6.49 -8.50 22.94
C GLN A 498 -6.38 -7.60 24.17
N LEU A 499 -5.94 -6.36 23.95
CA LEU A 499 -6.08 -5.27 24.91
C LEU A 499 -7.28 -4.42 24.50
N LYS A 500 -8.22 -4.22 25.41
CA LYS A 500 -9.33 -3.27 25.26
C LYS A 500 -9.31 -2.25 26.39
N ILE A 501 -9.44 -0.96 26.08
CA ILE A 501 -9.54 0.12 27.09
C ILE A 501 -10.82 0.91 26.81
N GLY A 502 -11.84 0.69 27.62
CA GLY A 502 -13.18 1.22 27.37
C GLY A 502 -13.61 0.98 25.92
N ASP A 503 -14.18 1.99 25.29
CA ASP A 503 -14.44 2.00 23.83
C ASP A 503 -13.41 2.84 23.06
N LEU A 504 -12.30 3.21 23.71
CA LEU A 504 -11.27 4.09 23.16
C LEU A 504 -10.24 3.34 22.32
N LEU A 505 -9.89 2.11 22.73
CA LEU A 505 -8.80 1.35 22.13
C LEU A 505 -9.09 -0.14 22.11
N THR A 506 -8.86 -0.78 20.95
CA THR A 506 -8.78 -2.24 20.84
C THR A 506 -7.53 -2.63 20.04
N LEU A 507 -6.64 -3.41 20.67
CA LEU A 507 -5.42 -3.93 20.06
C LEU A 507 -5.50 -5.45 20.01
N ASP A 508 -5.41 -6.04 18.81
CA ASP A 508 -5.17 -7.47 18.63
C ASP A 508 -3.67 -7.72 18.42
N LEU A 509 -3.06 -8.52 19.30
CA LEU A 509 -1.63 -8.85 19.31
C LEU A 509 -1.39 -10.29 18.83
N GLY A 510 -0.28 -10.48 18.11
CA GLY A 510 0.04 -11.77 17.51
C GLY A 510 -1.05 -12.21 16.56
N TRP A 511 -1.51 -11.31 15.68
CA TRP A 511 -2.61 -11.58 14.76
C TRP A 511 -2.11 -12.35 13.53
N LEU A 512 -2.90 -13.35 13.10
CA LEU A 512 -2.66 -14.01 11.83
C LEU A 512 -3.97 -14.47 11.18
N GLU A 513 -3.94 -14.54 9.86
CA GLU A 513 -4.93 -15.21 9.03
C GLU A 513 -4.19 -16.19 8.11
N SER A 514 -4.68 -17.43 8.05
CA SER A 514 -4.20 -18.40 7.06
C SER A 514 -5.37 -19.21 6.52
N GLN A 515 -5.36 -19.43 5.22
CA GLN A 515 -6.37 -20.15 4.47
C GLN A 515 -5.74 -20.91 3.30
N ILE A 516 -6.31 -22.07 2.99
CA ILE A 516 -5.98 -22.87 1.82
C ILE A 516 -7.27 -22.97 0.99
N PHE A 517 -7.21 -22.56 -0.27
CA PHE A 517 -8.30 -22.73 -1.23
C PHE A 517 -7.93 -23.88 -2.16
N PRO A 518 -8.51 -25.08 -1.97
CA PRO A 518 -8.29 -26.21 -2.86
C PRO A 518 -8.88 -25.94 -4.26
N ARG A 519 -8.37 -26.68 -5.25
CA ARG A 519 -8.87 -26.70 -6.62
C ARG A 519 -10.38 -26.94 -6.72
#